data_AF-M7T5Y6-F1
#
_entry.id   AF-M7T5Y6-F1
#
_cell.length_a   1.000
_cell.length_b   1.000
_cell.length_c   1.000
_cell.angle_alpha   90.00
_cell.angle_beta   90.00
_cell.angle_gamma   90.00
#
_symmetry.space_group_name_H-M   'P 1'
#
loop_
_entity.id
_entity.type
_entity.pdbx_description
1 polymer ?
#
loop_
_entity_poly.entity_id
_entity_poly.type
_entity_poly.pdbx_seq_one_letter_code
_entity_poly.pdbx_strand_id
1 'polypeptide(L)' 'MKEWDCVEVKHHRDVGKTIVEYRGKGWSLHTYQTAGMGAKPMSYTVSHYLLFERGAD' A
#
# COMPACT_ATOMS: atom_id res chain seq x y z
N MET A 1 -2.97 -7.88 20.47
CA MET A 1 -3.94 -8.06 19.37
C MET A 1 -3.57 -7.09 18.28
N LYS A 2 -3.33 -7.59 17.07
CA LYS A 2 -2.88 -6.80 15.93
C LYS A 2 -4.00 -5.96 15.32
N GLU A 3 -3.69 -4.70 15.04
CA GLU A 3 -4.47 -3.82 14.18
C GLU A 3 -3.97 -3.95 12.73
N TRP A 4 -4.90 -3.85 11.78
CA TRP A 4 -4.62 -3.97 10.35
C TRP A 4 -5.24 -2.80 9.60
N ASP A 5 -4.51 -2.24 8.66
CA ASP A 5 -5.02 -1.18 7.77
C ASP A 5 -4.52 -1.38 6.34
N CYS A 6 -5.43 -1.38 5.38
CA CYS A 6 -5.14 -1.57 3.96
C CYS A 6 -5.45 -0.28 3.21
N VAL A 7 -4.43 0.29 2.58
CA VAL A 7 -4.58 1.56 1.84
C VAL A 7 -4.30 1.38 0.36
N GLU A 8 -5.17 1.98 -0.45
CA GLU A 8 -4.92 2.18 -1.87
C GLU A 8 -4.11 3.46 -2.11
N VAL A 9 -2.98 3.32 -2.77
CA VAL A 9 -2.15 4.40 -3.29
C VAL A 9 -2.34 4.44 -4.81
N LYS A 10 -2.94 5.52 -5.32
CA LYS A 10 -3.32 5.62 -6.74
C LYS A 10 -2.15 5.83 -7.71
N HIS A 11 -1.00 6.26 -7.21
CA HIS A 11 0.16 6.55 -8.05
C HIS A 11 1.44 6.02 -7.40
N HIS A 12 2.22 5.20 -8.13
CA HIS A 12 3.44 4.55 -7.62
C HIS A 12 4.42 5.51 -6.92
N ARG A 13 4.55 6.75 -7.40
CA ARG A 13 5.41 7.79 -6.79
C ARG A 13 5.11 8.07 -5.31
N ASP A 14 3.86 7.87 -4.89
CA ASP A 14 3.42 8.19 -3.53
C ASP A 14 3.61 7.01 -2.56
N VAL A 15 3.92 5.80 -3.06
CA VAL A 15 4.09 4.58 -2.24
C VAL A 15 5.14 4.77 -1.15
N GLY A 16 6.32 5.28 -1.51
CA GLY A 16 7.39 5.51 -0.53
C GLY A 16 7.00 6.52 0.54
N LYS A 17 6.32 7.59 0.15
CA LYS A 17 5.79 8.62 1.06
C LYS A 17 4.79 8.00 2.04
N THR A 18 3.81 7.23 1.55
CA THR A 18 2.82 6.55 2.39
C THR A 18 3.46 5.60 3.39
N ILE A 19 4.47 4.82 2.99
CA ILE A 19 5.20 3.92 3.89
C ILE A 19 5.89 4.70 5.02
N VAL A 20 6.56 5.82 4.70
CA VAL A 20 7.22 6.66 5.71
C VAL A 20 6.20 7.26 6.69
N GLU A 21 5.07 7.76 6.19
CA GLU A 21 4.01 8.32 7.02
C GLU A 21 3.40 7.27 7.98
N TYR A 22 3.13 6.06 7.50
CA TYR A 22 2.61 4.96 8.32
C TYR A 22 3.63 4.51 9.37
N ARG A 23 4.91 4.37 8.99
CA ARG A 23 6.00 4.06 9.93
C ARG A 23 6.12 5.11 11.03
N GLY A 24 5.97 6.39 10.70
CA GLY A 24 5.95 7.47 11.68
C GLY A 24 4.78 7.38 12.69
N LYS A 25 3.69 6.69 12.33
CA LYS A 25 2.52 6.43 13.18
C LYS A 25 2.60 5.08 13.93
N GLY A 26 3.76 4.42 13.89
CA GLY A 26 4.01 3.14 14.54
C GLY A 26 3.50 1.92 13.77
N TRP A 27 3.13 2.07 12.50
CA TRP A 27 2.71 0.95 11.66
C TRP A 27 3.89 0.32 10.92
N SER A 28 3.84 -0.99 10.72
CA SER A 28 4.79 -1.76 9.93
C SER A 28 4.14 -2.23 8.64
N LEU A 29 4.85 -2.13 7.51
CA LEU A 29 4.35 -2.65 6.24
C LEU A 29 4.42 -4.18 6.28
N HIS A 30 3.26 -4.82 6.13
CA HIS A 30 3.13 -6.27 6.09
C HIS A 30 3.25 -6.81 4.65
N THR A 31 2.51 -6.21 3.71
CA THR A 31 2.60 -6.59 2.29
C THR A 31 2.29 -5.43 1.35
N TYR A 32 2.78 -5.53 0.12
CA TYR A 32 2.52 -4.62 -0.98
C TYR A 32 2.08 -5.41 -2.21
N GLN A 33 0.91 -5.10 -2.73
CA GLN A 33 0.36 -5.69 -3.94
C GLN A 33 -0.05 -4.62 -4.95
N THR A 34 -0.05 -4.97 -6.23
CA THR A 34 -0.54 -4.09 -7.30
C THR A 34 -1.69 -4.75 -8.02
N ALA A 35 -2.77 -4.01 -8.28
CA ALA A 35 -3.85 -4.44 -9.15
C ALA A 35 -3.90 -3.50 -10.36
N GLY A 36 -3.87 -4.06 -11.55
CA GLY A 36 -4.01 -3.30 -12.79
C GLY A 36 -4.66 -4.18 -13.85
N MET A 37 -5.53 -3.61 -14.66
CA MET A 37 -6.00 -4.29 -15.86
C MET A 37 -5.04 -4.01 -17.01
N GLY A 38 -4.33 -5.06 -17.42
CA GLY A 38 -3.47 -5.04 -18.59
C GLY A 38 -4.11 -5.81 -19.74
N ALA A 39 -4.80 -5.11 -20.64
CA ALA A 39 -4.91 -5.53 -22.03
C ALA A 39 -4.38 -4.36 -22.88
N LYS A 40 -3.42 -4.65 -23.77
CA LYS A 40 -2.78 -3.69 -24.69
C LYS A 40 -3.78 -2.68 -25.28
N PRO A 41 -3.37 -1.46 -25.73
CA PRO A 41 -2.33 -0.54 -25.25
C PRO A 41 -2.86 0.38 -24.14
N MET A 42 -4.04 0.08 -23.55
CA MET A 42 -4.75 0.98 -22.63
C MET A 42 -4.62 0.59 -21.15
N SER A 43 -3.39 0.33 -20.69
CA SER A 43 -3.15 0.17 -19.25
C SER A 43 -2.63 1.49 -18.69
N TYR A 44 -3.52 2.34 -18.18
CA TYR A 44 -3.17 3.67 -17.67
C TYR A 44 -3.22 3.77 -16.14
N THR A 45 -3.83 2.80 -15.45
CA THR A 45 -4.04 2.86 -14.00
C THR A 45 -3.66 1.56 -13.33
N VAL A 46 -2.61 1.62 -12.51
CA VAL A 46 -2.22 0.57 -11.57
C VAL A 46 -2.57 1.07 -10.17
N SER A 47 -3.43 0.36 -9.46
CA SER A 47 -3.71 0.59 -8.05
C SER A 47 -2.65 -0.14 -7.22
N HIS A 48 -2.13 0.53 -6.20
CA HIS A 48 -1.11 0.01 -5.29
C HIS A 48 -1.75 -0.19 -3.92
N TYR A 49 -1.78 -1.41 -3.40
CA TYR A 49 -2.36 -1.72 -2.10
C TYR A 49 -1.26 -2.05 -1.09
N LEU A 50 -1.22 -1.31 0.01
CA LEU A 50 -0.28 -1.50 1.11
C LEU A 50 -1.06 -1.96 2.34
N LEU A 51 -0.77 -3.17 2.83
CA LEU A 51 -1.30 -3.66 4.09
C LEU A 51 -0.29 -3.35 5.20
N PHE A 52 -0.75 -2.65 6.22
CA PHE A 52 0.01 -2.32 7.41
C PHE A 52 -0.52 -3.05 8.63
N GLU A 53 0.37 -3.36 9.56
CA GLU A 53 0.06 -3.94 10.86
C GLU A 53 0.68 -3.13 12.00
N ARG A 54 0.03 -3.13 13.17
CA ARG A 54 0.55 -2.53 14.41
C ARG A 54 0.04 -3.28 15.64
N GLY A 55 0.81 -3.23 16.72
CA GLY A 55 0.50 -3.90 17.98
C GLY A 55 1.36 -5.15 18.20
N ALA A 56 1.37 -5.65 19.42
CA ALA A 56 2.06 -6.89 19.76
C ALA A 56 1.20 -8.10 19.40
N ASP A 57 1.88 -9.15 18.90
CA ASP A 57 1.35 -10.50 18.85
C ASP A 57 0.87 -10.97 20.23
#